data_AF-A0A958XDK3-F1
#
_entry.id   AF-A0A958XDK3-F1
#
_cell.length_a   1.000
_cell.length_b   1.000
_cell.length_c   1.000
_cell.angle_alpha   90.00
_cell.angle_beta   90.00
_cell.angle_gamma   90.00
#
_symmetry.space_group_name_H-M   'P 1'
#
loop_
_entity.id
_entity.type
_entity.pdbx_description
1 polymer ?
#
loop_
_entity_poly.entity_id
_entity_poly.type
_entity_poly.pdbx_seq_one_letter_code
_entity_poly.pdbx_strand_id
1 'polypeptide(L)'
;LGLALGLALGLAELLKKHFSRNFSKKVSAGLSYGIAGGLASGLTLGTALGLKLGMTVGLGFGLAFGLAFGLAGGLALGWAGGLMGGLQKSESYIPEHILPVESAGFHWRPKEFILGLMENLGVGLVFGMAIGLVLGLAFGLTFGLTFGLIVGLIVGLIVGFVVGINSQFSSYSLNDEIRSRPNQGIYISGSFAFRFSLLGLTIVLLAYIFQGQEYLQYPLGNRFKVHDLLYLTGAFIMWYLADEKGGSAYYRHYILRWLLYRSGCAPYRYVLFLEHACRLGFLKRVGGGYTFFHRELRDFIVREGQMP
;
A
#
# COMPACT_ATOMS: atom_id res chain seq x y z
N LEU A 1 -35.31 -56.21 14.92
CA LEU A 1 -33.97 -55.68 14.53
C LEU A 1 -33.98 -54.97 13.17
N GLY A 2 -34.53 -55.56 12.09
CA GLY A 2 -34.46 -54.98 10.74
C GLY A 2 -35.13 -53.61 10.54
N LEU A 3 -36.31 -53.38 11.14
CA LEU A 3 -37.01 -52.08 11.04
C LEU A 3 -36.27 -50.93 11.72
N ALA A 4 -35.68 -51.17 12.89
CA ALA A 4 -34.90 -50.17 13.62
C ALA A 4 -33.60 -49.80 12.87
N LEU A 5 -32.95 -50.79 12.26
CA LEU A 5 -31.75 -50.59 11.44
C LEU A 5 -32.07 -49.85 10.13
N GLY A 6 -33.16 -50.20 9.45
CA GLY A 6 -33.62 -49.52 8.24
C GLY A 6 -34.03 -48.06 8.49
N LEU A 7 -34.72 -47.78 9.59
CA LEU A 7 -35.05 -46.41 10.00
C LEU A 7 -33.80 -45.60 10.36
N ALA A 8 -32.86 -46.18 11.12
CA ALA A 8 -31.63 -45.49 11.49
C ALA A 8 -30.76 -45.14 10.27
N LEU A 9 -30.63 -46.08 9.31
CA LEU A 9 -29.91 -45.85 8.05
C LEU A 9 -30.60 -44.82 7.17
N GLY A 10 -31.93 -44.90 7.02
CA GLY A 10 -32.72 -43.95 6.23
C GLY A 10 -32.67 -42.52 6.81
N LEU A 11 -32.74 -42.37 8.13
CA LEU A 11 -32.60 -41.08 8.81
C LEU A 11 -31.18 -40.51 8.69
N ALA A 12 -30.16 -41.36 8.79
CA ALA A 12 -28.77 -40.94 8.61
C ALA A 12 -28.49 -40.44 7.19
N GLU A 13 -29.01 -41.13 6.16
CA GLU A 13 -28.90 -40.68 4.77
C GLU A 13 -29.66 -39.38 4.51
N LEU A 14 -30.89 -39.27 5.03
CA LEU A 14 -31.69 -38.05 4.92
C LEU A 14 -31.01 -36.86 5.59
N LEU A 15 -30.52 -37.02 6.82
CA LEU A 15 -29.80 -35.98 7.55
C LEU A 15 -28.51 -35.60 6.84
N LYS A 16 -27.73 -36.57 6.35
CA LYS A 16 -26.48 -36.31 5.61
C LYS A 16 -26.75 -35.55 4.31
N LYS A 17 -27.79 -35.93 3.56
CA LYS A 17 -28.17 -35.29 2.29
C LYS A 17 -28.75 -33.89 2.51
N HIS A 18 -29.59 -33.73 3.52
CA HIS A 18 -30.24 -32.45 3.85
C HIS A 18 -29.23 -31.47 4.46
N PHE A 19 -28.36 -31.92 5.37
CA PHE A 19 -27.26 -31.13 5.92
C PHE A 19 -26.28 -30.73 4.82
N SER A 20 -25.84 -31.66 3.97
CA SER A 20 -24.92 -31.37 2.85
C SER A 20 -25.51 -30.35 1.87
N ARG A 21 -26.78 -30.51 1.44
CA ARG A 21 -27.43 -29.56 0.53
C ARG A 21 -27.61 -28.18 1.17
N ASN A 22 -28.08 -28.11 2.41
CA ASN A 22 -28.32 -26.83 3.07
C ASN A 22 -27.02 -26.13 3.45
N PHE A 23 -25.99 -26.89 3.87
CA PHE A 23 -24.65 -26.37 4.13
C PHE A 23 -24.01 -25.86 2.84
N SER A 24 -24.03 -26.65 1.77
CA SER A 24 -23.48 -26.26 0.46
C SER A 24 -24.17 -25.00 -0.10
N LYS A 25 -25.50 -24.93 -0.06
CA LYS A 25 -26.25 -23.73 -0.51
C LYS A 25 -25.96 -22.49 0.33
N LYS A 26 -25.93 -22.61 1.66
CA LYS A 26 -25.64 -21.48 2.55
C LYS A 26 -24.20 -21.00 2.41
N VAL A 27 -23.24 -21.93 2.29
CA VAL A 27 -21.83 -21.60 2.05
C VAL A 27 -21.66 -20.99 0.67
N SER A 28 -22.22 -21.57 -0.40
CA SER A 28 -22.04 -21.01 -1.75
C SER A 28 -22.70 -19.65 -1.90
N ALA A 29 -23.89 -19.43 -1.33
CA ALA A 29 -24.55 -18.13 -1.35
C ALA A 29 -23.76 -17.10 -0.53
N GLY A 30 -23.34 -17.45 0.69
CA GLY A 30 -22.55 -16.54 1.54
C GLY A 30 -21.17 -16.22 0.96
N LEU A 31 -20.52 -17.19 0.32
CA LEU A 31 -19.23 -17.03 -0.34
C LEU A 31 -19.38 -16.23 -1.64
N SER A 32 -20.42 -16.49 -2.44
CA SER A 32 -20.68 -15.80 -3.71
C SER A 32 -21.05 -14.35 -3.49
N TYR A 33 -22.10 -14.06 -2.70
CA TYR A 33 -22.52 -12.67 -2.45
C TYR A 33 -21.44 -11.87 -1.74
N GLY A 34 -20.71 -12.56 -0.87
CA GLY A 34 -19.71 -11.92 -0.05
C GLY A 34 -18.39 -11.65 -0.75
N ILE A 35 -17.77 -12.66 -1.37
CA ILE A 35 -16.54 -12.44 -2.13
C ILE A 35 -16.84 -11.51 -3.32
N ALA A 36 -17.95 -11.70 -4.02
CA ALA A 36 -18.29 -10.82 -5.14
C ALA A 36 -18.59 -9.39 -4.69
N GLY A 37 -19.38 -9.19 -3.63
CA GLY A 37 -19.73 -7.85 -3.14
C GLY A 37 -18.54 -7.13 -2.48
N GLY A 38 -17.77 -7.84 -1.67
CA GLY A 38 -16.55 -7.35 -1.04
C GLY A 38 -15.48 -6.99 -2.07
N LEU A 39 -15.15 -7.89 -3.00
CA LEU A 39 -14.20 -7.59 -4.06
C LEU A 39 -14.71 -6.51 -5.00
N ALA A 40 -15.99 -6.50 -5.37
CA ALA A 40 -16.53 -5.46 -6.24
C ALA A 40 -16.43 -4.07 -5.59
N SER A 41 -16.88 -3.93 -4.33
CA SER A 41 -16.80 -2.66 -3.59
C SER A 41 -15.36 -2.25 -3.29
N GLY A 42 -14.52 -3.20 -2.89
CA GLY A 42 -13.11 -2.97 -2.62
C GLY A 42 -12.34 -2.55 -3.87
N LEU A 43 -12.47 -3.29 -4.97
CA LEU A 43 -11.76 -2.99 -6.22
C LEU A 43 -12.25 -1.69 -6.85
N THR A 44 -13.55 -1.39 -6.82
CA THR A 44 -14.08 -0.12 -7.33
C THR A 44 -13.56 1.07 -6.52
N LEU A 45 -13.62 1.02 -5.19
CA LEU A 45 -13.07 2.09 -4.34
C LEU A 45 -11.55 2.21 -4.50
N GLY A 46 -10.85 1.08 -4.49
CA GLY A 46 -9.39 1.04 -4.61
C GLY A 46 -8.90 1.58 -5.95
N THR A 47 -9.48 1.14 -7.07
CA THR A 47 -9.14 1.65 -8.40
C THR A 47 -9.52 3.13 -8.55
N ALA A 48 -10.67 3.57 -8.03
CA ALA A 48 -11.06 4.97 -8.07
C ALA A 48 -10.09 5.88 -7.29
N LEU A 49 -9.73 5.47 -6.07
CA LEU A 49 -8.75 6.20 -5.26
C LEU A 49 -7.36 6.17 -5.89
N GLY A 50 -6.94 5.00 -6.39
CA GLY A 50 -5.66 4.81 -7.04
C GLY A 50 -5.50 5.65 -8.29
N LEU A 51 -6.52 5.68 -9.15
CA LEU A 51 -6.55 6.51 -10.34
C LEU A 51 -6.54 8.00 -9.97
N LYS A 52 -7.35 8.41 -8.99
CA LYS A 52 -7.42 9.81 -8.55
C LYS A 52 -6.08 10.29 -8.00
N LEU A 53 -5.45 9.50 -7.13
CA LEU A 53 -4.12 9.82 -6.58
C LEU A 53 -3.05 9.80 -7.66
N GLY A 54 -3.05 8.77 -8.50
CA GLY A 54 -2.08 8.61 -9.58
C GLY A 54 -2.14 9.73 -10.60
N MET A 55 -3.34 10.18 -10.98
CA MET A 55 -3.54 11.33 -11.85
C MET A 55 -3.13 12.63 -11.17
N THR A 56 -3.50 12.84 -9.91
CA THR A 56 -3.18 14.09 -9.19
C THR A 56 -1.67 14.26 -9.03
N VAL A 57 -0.98 13.20 -8.57
CA VAL A 57 0.47 13.21 -8.38
C VAL A 57 1.18 13.23 -9.73
N GLY A 58 0.75 12.38 -10.68
CA GLY A 58 1.41 12.26 -11.98
C GLY A 58 1.29 13.50 -12.86
N LEU A 59 0.10 14.12 -12.92
CA LEU A 59 -0.10 15.39 -13.62
C LEU A 59 0.60 16.54 -12.89
N GLY A 60 0.46 16.61 -11.56
CA GLY A 60 1.09 17.68 -10.77
C GLY A 60 2.61 17.68 -10.91
N PHE A 61 3.23 16.51 -10.73
CA PHE A 61 4.68 16.36 -10.88
C PHE A 61 5.11 16.52 -12.33
N GLY A 62 4.42 15.90 -13.28
CA GLY A 62 4.79 15.95 -14.69
C GLY A 62 4.69 17.35 -15.31
N LEU A 63 3.65 18.12 -14.95
CA LEU A 63 3.52 19.51 -15.38
C LEU A 63 4.55 20.41 -14.70
N ALA A 64 4.73 20.30 -13.38
CA ALA A 64 5.70 21.12 -12.66
C ALA A 64 7.12 20.90 -13.18
N PHE A 65 7.53 19.64 -13.32
CA PHE A 65 8.85 19.26 -13.81
C PHE A 65 9.02 19.64 -15.29
N GLY A 66 8.03 19.33 -16.13
CA GLY A 66 8.09 19.59 -17.55
C GLY A 66 8.11 21.08 -17.91
N LEU A 67 7.35 21.90 -17.18
CA LEU A 67 7.40 23.36 -17.34
C LEU A 67 8.72 23.93 -16.81
N ALA A 68 9.21 23.47 -15.66
CA ALA A 68 10.47 23.95 -15.11
C ALA A 68 11.65 23.68 -16.05
N PHE A 69 11.79 22.44 -16.52
CA PHE A 69 12.85 22.06 -17.47
C PHE A 69 12.64 22.70 -18.83
N GLY A 70 11.41 22.76 -19.32
CA GLY A 70 11.14 23.30 -20.65
C GLY A 70 11.36 24.80 -20.74
N LEU A 71 10.97 25.56 -19.72
CA LEU A 71 11.25 27.00 -19.65
C LEU A 71 12.73 27.26 -19.41
N ALA A 72 13.36 26.57 -18.47
CA ALA A 72 14.78 26.78 -18.18
C ALA A 72 15.67 26.42 -19.38
N GLY A 73 15.45 25.24 -19.98
CA GLY A 73 16.18 24.79 -21.16
C GLY A 73 15.91 25.65 -22.38
N GLY A 74 14.65 26.05 -22.60
CA GLY A 74 14.27 26.88 -23.73
C GLY A 74 14.84 28.30 -23.64
N LEU A 75 14.82 28.91 -22.46
CA LEU A 75 15.47 30.20 -22.22
C LEU A 75 16.98 30.10 -22.38
N ALA A 76 17.62 29.05 -21.85
CA ALA A 76 19.06 28.87 -21.97
C ALA A 76 19.50 28.73 -23.43
N LEU A 77 18.82 27.88 -24.21
CA LEU A 77 19.10 27.69 -25.64
C LEU A 77 18.83 28.97 -26.44
N GLY A 78 17.74 29.67 -26.13
CA GLY A 78 17.39 30.89 -26.85
C GLY A 78 18.34 32.05 -26.59
N TRP A 79 18.78 32.21 -25.34
CA TRP A 79 19.81 33.18 -24.99
C TRP A 79 21.16 32.82 -25.62
N ALA A 80 21.59 31.56 -25.52
CA ALA A 80 22.86 31.12 -26.08
C ALA A 80 22.90 31.32 -27.60
N GLY A 81 21.85 30.92 -28.32
CA GLY A 81 21.74 31.10 -29.77
C GLY A 81 21.69 32.58 -30.18
N GLY A 82 20.92 33.40 -29.45
CA GLY A 82 20.80 34.82 -29.72
C GLY A 82 22.11 35.60 -29.53
N LEU A 83 22.83 35.32 -28.44
CA LEU A 83 24.14 35.93 -28.16
C LEU A 83 25.21 35.48 -29.15
N MET A 84 25.30 34.17 -29.45
CA MET A 84 26.28 33.66 -30.41
C MET A 84 26.05 34.25 -31.81
N GLY A 85 24.80 34.32 -32.27
CA GLY A 85 24.47 34.93 -33.57
C GLY A 85 24.77 36.44 -33.61
N GLY A 86 24.48 37.16 -32.51
CA GLY A 86 24.82 38.59 -32.39
C GLY A 86 26.33 38.86 -32.41
N LEU A 87 27.12 38.03 -31.72
CA LEU A 87 28.58 38.13 -31.71
C LEU A 87 29.20 37.79 -33.07
N GLN A 88 28.75 36.71 -33.72
CA GLN A 88 29.24 36.33 -35.05
C GLN A 88 28.99 37.43 -36.10
N LYS A 89 27.83 38.08 -36.06
CA LYS A 89 27.51 39.18 -36.99
C LYS A 89 28.37 40.43 -36.76
N SER A 90 28.76 40.69 -35.52
CA SER A 90 29.68 41.80 -35.16
C SER A 90 31.12 41.56 -35.62
N GLU A 91 31.55 40.31 -35.74
CA GLU A 91 32.93 39.94 -36.09
C GLU A 91 33.15 39.79 -37.61
N SER A 92 32.10 39.44 -38.36
CA SER A 92 32.18 39.07 -39.78
C SER A 92 32.21 40.24 -40.78
N TYR A 93 32.14 41.49 -40.34
CA TYR A 93 32.08 42.66 -41.24
C TYR A 93 33.49 43.06 -41.71
N ILE A 94 33.87 42.60 -42.91
CA ILE A 94 35.09 43.02 -43.60
C ILE A 94 34.84 44.38 -44.26
N PRO A 95 35.54 45.46 -43.87
CA PRO A 95 35.40 46.74 -44.55
C PRO A 95 35.90 46.61 -46.00
N GLU A 96 35.23 47.27 -46.95
CA GLU A 96 35.63 47.33 -48.38
C GLU A 96 37.03 47.92 -48.62
N HIS A 97 37.70 48.43 -47.59
CA HIS A 97 39.04 48.99 -47.66
C HIS A 97 40.02 48.22 -46.75
N ILE A 98 41.14 47.80 -47.35
CA ILE A 98 42.24 47.11 -46.68
C ILE A 98 42.97 48.10 -45.77
N LEU A 99 42.81 47.95 -44.46
CA LEU A 99 43.53 48.75 -43.45
C LEU A 99 44.83 48.03 -43.02
N PRO A 100 45.92 48.77 -42.74
CA PRO A 100 47.18 48.19 -42.28
C PRO A 100 47.02 47.46 -40.94
N VAL A 101 47.85 46.43 -40.71
CA VAL A 101 47.75 45.50 -39.57
C VAL A 101 47.82 46.17 -38.20
N GLU A 102 48.38 47.39 -38.12
CA GLU A 102 48.44 48.21 -36.91
C GLU A 102 47.08 48.73 -36.43
N SER A 103 46.05 48.71 -37.31
CA SER A 103 44.66 49.09 -36.99
C SER A 103 43.82 47.91 -36.48
N ALA A 104 44.37 46.69 -36.48
CA ALA A 104 43.69 45.46 -36.06
C ALA A 104 43.51 45.32 -34.54
N GLY A 105 43.41 46.44 -33.82
CA GLY A 105 42.96 46.45 -32.44
C GLY A 105 41.47 46.09 -32.39
N PHE A 106 41.07 45.34 -31.37
CA PHE A 106 39.68 44.99 -31.08
C PHE A 106 38.81 46.26 -31.06
N HIS A 107 38.13 46.53 -32.17
CA HIS A 107 37.20 47.65 -32.29
C HIS A 107 35.81 47.14 -31.94
N TRP A 108 35.42 47.34 -30.68
CA TRP A 108 34.07 47.00 -30.22
C TRP A 108 33.04 47.85 -30.97
N ARG A 109 32.17 47.22 -31.76
CA ARG A 109 31.17 47.92 -32.55
C ARG A 109 29.74 47.62 -32.07
N PRO A 110 29.15 48.52 -31.24
CA PRO A 110 27.89 48.25 -30.58
C PRO A 110 26.70 48.21 -31.53
N LYS A 111 26.74 48.88 -32.68
CA LYS A 111 25.59 48.99 -33.59
C LYS A 111 25.30 47.66 -34.30
N GLU A 112 26.33 47.03 -34.86
CA GLU A 112 26.25 45.74 -35.54
C GLU A 112 25.91 44.62 -34.56
N PHE A 113 26.46 44.69 -33.34
CA PHE A 113 26.10 43.80 -32.24
C PHE A 113 24.62 43.93 -31.85
N ILE A 114 24.10 45.15 -31.66
CA ILE A 114 22.69 45.37 -31.30
C ILE A 114 21.77 44.87 -32.43
N LEU A 115 22.12 45.11 -33.70
CA LEU A 115 21.33 44.63 -34.84
C LEU A 115 21.30 43.10 -34.92
N GLY A 116 22.46 42.47 -34.76
CA GLY A 116 22.58 41.01 -34.72
C GLY A 116 21.87 40.39 -33.51
N LEU A 117 21.88 41.09 -32.36
CA LEU A 117 21.14 40.67 -31.17
C LEU A 117 19.62 40.76 -31.42
N MET A 118 19.13 41.87 -31.99
CA MET A 118 17.68 42.04 -32.23
C MET A 118 17.11 40.99 -33.18
N GLU A 119 17.85 40.62 -34.23
CA GLU A 119 17.44 39.57 -35.16
C GLU A 119 17.54 38.17 -34.54
N ASN A 120 18.68 37.82 -33.93
CA ASN A 120 18.95 36.45 -33.51
C ASN A 120 18.38 36.10 -32.13
N LEU A 121 18.20 37.09 -31.23
CA LEU A 121 17.58 36.85 -29.93
C LEU A 121 16.10 36.52 -30.08
N GLY A 122 15.39 37.19 -30.99
CA GLY A 122 13.98 36.87 -31.28
C GLY A 122 13.84 35.44 -31.81
N VAL A 123 14.61 35.07 -32.82
CA VAL A 123 14.60 33.72 -33.41
C VAL A 123 15.06 32.67 -32.40
N GLY A 124 16.15 32.94 -31.68
CA GLY A 124 16.69 32.06 -30.65
C GLY A 124 15.69 31.81 -29.53
N LEU A 125 15.06 32.85 -28.98
CA LEU A 125 14.08 32.72 -27.91
C LEU A 125 12.84 31.95 -28.38
N VAL A 126 12.36 32.19 -29.60
CA VAL A 126 11.19 31.47 -30.16
C VAL A 126 11.51 29.99 -30.35
N PHE A 127 12.63 29.65 -31.01
CA PHE A 127 13.05 28.26 -31.20
C PHE A 127 13.39 27.57 -29.88
N GLY A 128 14.10 28.27 -29.00
CA GLY A 128 14.46 27.80 -27.67
C GLY A 128 13.22 27.47 -26.85
N MET A 129 12.25 28.39 -26.73
CA MET A 129 11.00 28.11 -26.02
C MET A 129 10.20 26.99 -26.68
N ALA A 130 10.13 26.95 -28.02
CA ALA A 130 9.40 25.91 -28.73
C ALA A 130 9.98 24.53 -28.43
N ILE A 131 11.29 24.35 -28.60
CA ILE A 131 11.98 23.09 -28.33
C ILE A 131 11.93 22.75 -26.84
N GLY A 132 12.22 23.72 -25.99
CA GLY A 132 12.25 23.57 -24.54
C GLY A 132 10.90 23.11 -23.99
N LEU A 133 9.81 23.82 -24.31
CA LEU A 133 8.47 23.45 -23.85
C LEU A 133 8.02 22.11 -24.44
N VAL A 134 8.28 21.85 -25.73
CA VAL A 134 7.91 20.57 -26.35
C VAL A 134 8.62 19.41 -25.67
N LEU A 135 9.94 19.47 -25.52
CA LEU A 135 10.72 18.40 -24.89
C LEU A 135 10.42 18.30 -23.39
N GLY A 136 10.34 19.44 -22.69
CA GLY A 136 10.07 19.50 -21.26
C GLY A 136 8.70 18.94 -20.91
N LEU A 137 7.63 19.38 -21.60
CA LEU A 137 6.29 18.83 -21.37
C LEU A 137 6.16 17.40 -21.86
N ALA A 138 6.75 17.03 -23.00
CA ALA A 138 6.72 15.66 -23.47
C ALA A 138 7.35 14.72 -22.44
N PHE A 139 8.55 15.05 -21.95
CA PHE A 139 9.26 14.24 -20.97
C PHE A 139 8.56 14.26 -19.59
N GLY A 140 8.21 15.45 -19.10
CA GLY A 140 7.57 15.62 -17.81
C GLY A 140 6.21 14.92 -17.73
N LEU A 141 5.35 15.09 -18.74
CA LEU A 141 4.02 14.48 -18.75
C LEU A 141 4.08 12.97 -19.00
N THR A 142 4.95 12.49 -19.90
CA THR A 142 5.11 11.05 -20.12
C THR A 142 5.60 10.36 -18.86
N PHE A 143 6.66 10.89 -18.23
CA PHE A 143 7.22 10.31 -17.01
C PHE A 143 6.27 10.45 -15.81
N GLY A 144 5.74 11.65 -15.59
CA GLY A 144 4.83 11.94 -14.48
C GLY A 144 3.55 11.11 -14.56
N LEU A 145 2.90 11.04 -15.72
CA LEU A 145 1.65 10.29 -15.89
C LEU A 145 1.89 8.79 -15.82
N THR A 146 2.93 8.26 -16.48
CA THR A 146 3.23 6.81 -16.40
C THR A 146 3.53 6.41 -14.97
N PHE A 147 4.42 7.13 -14.28
CA PHE A 147 4.76 6.84 -12.89
C PHE A 147 3.55 6.98 -11.96
N GLY A 148 2.84 8.11 -12.05
CA GLY A 148 1.67 8.38 -11.23
C GLY A 148 0.57 7.34 -11.41
N LEU A 149 0.21 6.99 -12.64
CA LEU A 149 -0.80 5.97 -12.92
C LEU A 149 -0.36 4.58 -12.46
N ILE A 150 0.88 4.17 -12.73
CA ILE A 150 1.38 2.85 -12.32
C ILE A 150 1.32 2.72 -10.79
N VAL A 151 1.92 3.67 -10.06
CA VAL A 151 1.96 3.63 -8.59
C VAL A 151 0.55 3.75 -8.01
N GLY A 152 -0.24 4.71 -8.50
CA GLY A 152 -1.60 4.94 -8.05
C GLY A 152 -2.48 3.72 -8.23
N LEU A 153 -2.43 3.08 -9.40
CA LEU A 153 -3.27 1.92 -9.72
C LEU A 153 -2.81 0.66 -8.96
N ILE A 154 -1.50 0.46 -8.77
CA ILE A 154 -0.99 -0.65 -7.95
C ILE A 154 -1.44 -0.49 -6.49
N VAL A 155 -1.21 0.67 -5.88
CA VAL A 155 -1.61 0.94 -4.49
C VAL A 155 -3.14 0.84 -4.36
N GLY A 156 -3.87 1.42 -5.30
CA GLY A 156 -5.33 1.37 -5.35
C GLY A 156 -5.86 -0.05 -5.43
N LEU A 157 -5.32 -0.89 -6.32
CA LEU A 157 -5.71 -2.30 -6.44
C LEU A 157 -5.42 -3.08 -5.17
N ILE A 158 -4.24 -2.91 -4.57
CA ILE A 158 -3.84 -3.62 -3.35
C ILE A 158 -4.76 -3.22 -2.19
N VAL A 159 -4.93 -1.93 -1.96
CA VAL A 159 -5.79 -1.42 -0.88
C VAL A 159 -7.24 -1.84 -1.12
N GLY A 160 -7.72 -1.71 -2.35
CA GLY A 160 -9.07 -2.12 -2.73
C GLY A 160 -9.31 -3.61 -2.52
N PHE A 161 -8.38 -4.45 -2.94
CA PHE A 161 -8.45 -5.90 -2.74
C PHE A 161 -8.46 -6.27 -1.25
N VAL A 162 -7.60 -5.63 -0.45
CA VAL A 162 -7.54 -5.91 0.99
C VAL A 162 -8.78 -5.41 1.72
N VAL A 163 -9.24 -4.19 1.44
CA VAL A 163 -10.48 -3.64 2.01
C VAL A 163 -11.69 -4.48 1.60
N GLY A 164 -11.75 -4.90 0.34
CA GLY A 164 -12.81 -5.74 -0.20
C GLY A 164 -12.87 -7.13 0.44
N ILE A 165 -11.73 -7.74 0.72
CA ILE A 165 -11.66 -8.99 1.48
C ILE A 165 -11.96 -8.76 2.96
N ASN A 166 -11.64 -7.60 3.52
CA ASN A 166 -11.83 -7.32 4.95
C ASN A 166 -13.29 -6.94 5.30
N SER A 167 -14.01 -6.21 4.44
CA SER A 167 -15.43 -5.89 4.62
C SER A 167 -16.30 -7.15 4.73
N GLN A 168 -15.84 -8.25 4.13
CA GLN A 168 -16.44 -9.57 4.17
C GLN A 168 -16.36 -10.27 5.53
N PHE A 169 -15.28 -10.05 6.30
CA PHE A 169 -15.09 -10.71 7.59
C PHE A 169 -15.70 -9.92 8.75
N SER A 170 -15.82 -8.59 8.63
CA SER A 170 -16.49 -7.74 9.63
C SER A 170 -18.00 -7.92 9.69
N SER A 171 -18.66 -8.27 8.59
CA SER A 171 -20.11 -8.60 8.60
C SER A 171 -20.41 -9.92 9.33
N TYR A 172 -19.41 -10.76 9.59
CA TYR A 172 -19.53 -11.96 10.42
C TYR A 172 -19.40 -11.67 11.92
N SER A 173 -18.99 -10.47 12.34
CA SER A 173 -18.72 -10.12 13.74
C SER A 173 -19.87 -9.42 14.47
N LEU A 174 -21.02 -9.20 13.83
CA LEU A 174 -22.19 -8.53 14.45
C LEU A 174 -23.27 -9.48 15.00
N ASN A 175 -22.98 -10.78 15.11
CA ASN A 175 -23.82 -11.72 15.86
C ASN A 175 -22.99 -12.33 17.00
N ASP A 176 -22.83 -11.59 18.09
CA ASP A 176 -22.22 -12.09 19.33
C ASP A 176 -22.93 -13.35 19.88
N GLU A 177 -24.15 -13.63 19.44
CA GLU A 177 -24.92 -14.83 19.77
C GLU A 177 -24.46 -16.13 19.05
N ILE A 178 -23.64 -16.06 17.99
CA ILE A 178 -23.26 -17.25 17.19
C ILE A 178 -21.74 -17.46 17.11
N ARG A 179 -21.03 -17.37 18.25
CA ARG A 179 -19.64 -17.87 18.33
C ARG A 179 -19.65 -19.39 18.41
N SER A 180 -19.45 -20.06 17.27
CA SER A 180 -19.52 -21.53 17.14
C SER A 180 -18.27 -22.26 17.63
N ARG A 181 -17.13 -21.57 17.79
CA ARG A 181 -15.86 -22.16 18.27
C ARG A 181 -15.21 -21.28 19.35
N PRO A 182 -14.59 -21.89 20.38
CA PRO A 182 -13.83 -21.14 21.38
C PRO A 182 -12.65 -20.42 20.72
N ASN A 183 -12.30 -19.24 21.23
CA ASN A 183 -11.20 -18.37 20.75
C ASN A 183 -11.33 -17.79 19.33
N GLN A 184 -12.49 -17.88 18.67
CA GLN A 184 -12.67 -17.43 17.29
C GLN A 184 -12.29 -15.95 17.06
N GLY A 185 -12.66 -15.05 17.99
CA GLY A 185 -12.32 -13.61 17.86
C GLY A 185 -10.82 -13.32 17.87
N ILE A 186 -10.03 -14.14 18.56
CA ILE A 186 -8.58 -13.93 18.69
C ILE A 186 -7.88 -14.35 17.40
N TYR A 187 -8.30 -15.46 16.79
CA TYR A 187 -7.80 -15.84 15.46
C TYR A 187 -8.13 -14.79 14.39
N ILE A 188 -9.31 -14.19 14.47
CA ILE A 188 -9.73 -13.13 13.56
C ILE A 188 -8.83 -11.89 13.74
N SER A 189 -8.58 -11.46 14.97
CA SER A 189 -7.65 -10.35 15.26
C SER A 189 -6.23 -10.62 14.74
N GLY A 190 -5.70 -11.84 14.93
CA GLY A 190 -4.39 -12.23 14.39
C GLY A 190 -4.35 -12.24 12.87
N SER A 191 -5.43 -12.69 12.21
CA SER A 191 -5.51 -12.67 10.75
C SER A 191 -5.54 -11.26 10.18
N PHE A 192 -6.14 -10.29 10.87
CA PHE A 192 -6.09 -8.88 10.45
C PHE A 192 -4.67 -8.31 10.59
N ALA A 193 -4.03 -8.50 11.74
CA ALA A 193 -2.67 -8.04 11.97
C ALA A 193 -1.68 -8.58 10.92
N PHE A 194 -1.77 -9.87 10.58
CA PHE A 194 -0.91 -10.50 9.57
C PHE A 194 -1.13 -9.89 8.17
N ARG A 195 -2.38 -9.65 7.76
CA ARG A 195 -2.70 -9.08 6.44
C ARG A 195 -2.26 -7.63 6.32
N PHE A 196 -2.41 -6.82 7.37
CA PHE A 196 -1.90 -5.44 7.39
C PHE A 196 -0.37 -5.41 7.35
N SER A 197 0.32 -6.32 8.04
CA SER A 197 1.78 -6.47 7.91
C SER A 197 2.21 -6.87 6.49
N LEU A 198 1.49 -7.79 5.84
CA LEU A 198 1.79 -8.18 4.47
C LEU A 198 1.64 -7.01 3.50
N LEU A 199 0.60 -6.17 3.69
CA LEU A 199 0.35 -4.97 2.89
C LEU A 199 1.43 -3.90 3.11
N GLY A 200 1.83 -3.68 4.37
CA GLY A 200 2.95 -2.79 4.69
C GLY A 200 4.25 -3.26 4.03
N LEU A 201 4.52 -4.56 4.06
CA LEU A 201 5.71 -5.15 3.45
C LEU A 201 5.70 -4.99 1.92
N THR A 202 4.57 -5.22 1.25
CA THR A 202 4.50 -5.04 -0.21
C THR A 202 4.69 -3.59 -0.64
N ILE A 203 4.16 -2.61 0.11
CA ILE A 203 4.38 -1.18 -0.16
C ILE A 203 5.86 -0.83 -0.06
N VAL A 204 6.53 -1.30 1.01
CA VAL A 204 7.97 -1.04 1.22
C VAL A 204 8.82 -1.72 0.14
N LEU A 205 8.47 -2.95 -0.25
CA LEU A 205 9.20 -3.72 -1.26
C LEU A 205 9.03 -3.13 -2.66
N LEU A 206 7.84 -2.65 -3.01
CA LEU A 206 7.60 -1.89 -4.24
C LEU A 206 8.41 -0.60 -4.25
N ALA A 207 8.41 0.16 -3.15
CA ALA A 207 9.18 1.39 -3.07
C ALA A 207 10.69 1.13 -3.22
N TYR A 208 11.20 0.02 -2.67
CA TYR A 208 12.57 -0.44 -2.86
C TYR A 208 12.89 -0.83 -4.33
N ILE A 209 11.99 -1.55 -5.00
CA ILE A 209 12.16 -1.94 -6.42
C ILE A 209 12.16 -0.71 -7.35
N PHE A 210 11.25 0.24 -7.12
CA PHE A 210 11.18 1.49 -7.91
C PHE A 210 12.45 2.33 -7.72
N GLN A 211 12.96 2.42 -6.49
CA GLN A 211 14.22 3.09 -6.21
C GLN A 211 15.40 2.37 -6.90
N GLY A 212 15.40 1.04 -6.96
CA GLY A 212 16.43 0.25 -7.64
C GLY A 212 16.63 0.57 -9.13
N GLN A 213 15.61 1.11 -9.82
CA GLN A 213 15.70 1.54 -11.22
C GLN A 213 16.49 2.85 -11.40
N GLU A 214 16.48 3.76 -10.41
CA GLU A 214 17.28 5.00 -10.41
C GLU A 214 18.75 4.78 -9.97
N TYR A 215 19.05 3.66 -9.30
CA TYR A 215 20.34 3.39 -8.66
C TYR A 215 21.44 2.84 -9.60
N LEU A 216 21.13 2.61 -10.88
CA LEU A 216 22.10 2.16 -11.89
C LEU A 216 23.09 3.26 -12.34
N GLN A 217 22.91 4.52 -11.93
CA GLN A 217 23.71 5.67 -12.40
C GLN A 217 24.69 6.31 -11.37
N TYR A 218 24.69 5.96 -10.08
CA TYR A 218 25.50 6.63 -9.04
C TYR A 218 26.46 5.66 -8.34
N PRO A 219 27.69 5.99 -7.88
CA PRO A 219 28.70 5.05 -7.32
C PRO A 219 28.45 4.58 -5.84
N LEU A 220 29.03 3.43 -5.45
CA LEU A 220 28.65 2.55 -4.30
C LEU A 220 28.81 3.08 -2.87
N GLY A 221 29.48 4.22 -2.65
CA GLY A 221 30.11 4.53 -1.36
C GLY A 221 29.22 4.98 -0.20
N ASN A 222 28.05 5.57 -0.45
CA ASN A 222 27.18 6.15 0.61
C ASN A 222 25.69 5.78 0.46
N ARG A 223 25.41 4.70 -0.27
CA ARG A 223 24.08 4.34 -0.81
C ARG A 223 23.03 3.84 0.19
N PHE A 224 23.39 3.51 1.44
CA PHE A 224 22.60 2.60 2.30
C PHE A 224 22.09 3.19 3.63
N LYS A 225 22.13 4.52 3.86
CA LYS A 225 21.85 5.06 5.21
C LYS A 225 20.54 5.81 5.37
N VAL A 226 20.17 6.69 4.43
CA VAL A 226 19.00 7.56 4.64
C VAL A 226 17.71 6.94 4.08
N HIS A 227 17.78 6.36 2.88
CA HIS A 227 16.64 5.70 2.25
C HIS A 227 16.24 4.42 2.98
N ASP A 228 17.20 3.57 3.34
CA ASP A 228 16.94 2.35 4.13
C ASP A 228 16.34 2.67 5.50
N LEU A 229 16.79 3.75 6.15
CA LEU A 229 16.21 4.22 7.41
C LEU A 229 14.76 4.73 7.22
N LEU A 230 14.46 5.41 6.11
CA LEU A 230 13.11 5.86 5.79
C LEU A 230 12.16 4.67 5.51
N TYR A 231 12.66 3.64 4.81
CA TYR A 231 11.89 2.41 4.59
C TYR A 231 11.67 1.61 5.86
N LEU A 232 12.69 1.51 6.72
CA LEU A 232 12.58 0.88 8.03
C LEU A 232 11.59 1.61 8.93
N THR A 233 11.62 2.95 8.93
CA THR A 233 10.65 3.75 9.70
C THR A 233 9.23 3.64 9.15
N GLY A 234 9.04 3.63 7.82
CA GLY A 234 7.74 3.36 7.19
C GLY A 234 7.19 1.95 7.46
N ALA A 235 8.05 0.93 7.39
CA ALA A 235 7.71 -0.44 7.77
C ALA A 235 7.32 -0.54 9.25
N PHE A 236 8.04 0.19 10.12
CA PHE A 236 7.78 0.23 11.55
C PHE A 236 6.43 0.89 11.87
N ILE A 237 6.07 1.99 11.19
CA ILE A 237 4.77 2.66 11.34
C ILE A 237 3.63 1.75 10.89
N MET A 238 3.79 1.06 9.75
CA MET A 238 2.79 0.11 9.26
C MET A 238 2.62 -1.10 10.19
N TRP A 239 3.73 -1.60 10.75
CA TRP A 239 3.70 -2.66 11.76
C TRP A 239 3.01 -2.20 13.05
N TYR A 240 3.32 -1.00 13.53
CA TYR A 240 2.70 -0.38 14.70
C TYR A 240 1.18 -0.23 14.54
N LEU A 241 0.72 0.29 13.40
CA LEU A 241 -0.70 0.42 13.09
C LEU A 241 -1.42 -0.94 12.99
N ALA A 242 -0.72 -1.98 12.53
CA ALA A 242 -1.26 -3.34 12.51
C ALA A 242 -1.41 -3.92 13.93
N ASP A 243 -0.53 -3.56 14.86
CA ASP A 243 -0.58 -4.01 16.26
C ASP A 243 -1.71 -3.35 17.05
N GLU A 244 -1.96 -2.05 16.83
CA GLU A 244 -3.07 -1.31 17.45
C GLU A 244 -4.45 -1.84 17.04
N LYS A 245 -4.59 -2.37 15.81
CA LYS A 245 -5.87 -2.89 15.30
C LYS A 245 -6.16 -4.36 15.63
N GLY A 246 -5.39 -4.97 16.53
CA GLY A 246 -5.70 -6.31 17.07
C GLY A 246 -4.53 -7.28 17.17
N GLY A 247 -3.34 -6.90 16.70
CA GLY A 247 -2.12 -7.71 16.90
C GLY A 247 -1.81 -7.90 18.38
N SER A 248 -1.87 -6.83 19.17
CA SER A 248 -1.53 -6.88 20.60
C SER A 248 -2.40 -7.86 21.40
N ALA A 249 -3.69 -7.93 21.10
CA ALA A 249 -4.63 -8.87 21.71
C ALA A 249 -4.31 -10.33 21.35
N TYR A 250 -3.86 -10.58 20.11
CA TYR A 250 -3.43 -11.90 19.67
C TYR A 250 -2.19 -12.37 20.43
N TYR A 251 -1.10 -11.60 20.42
CA TYR A 251 0.15 -12.02 21.09
C TYR A 251 -0.03 -12.12 22.60
N ARG A 252 -0.69 -11.16 23.24
CA ARG A 252 -0.97 -11.21 24.69
C ARG A 252 -1.76 -12.47 25.06
N HIS A 253 -2.74 -12.89 24.27
CA HIS A 253 -3.51 -14.09 24.56
C HIS A 253 -2.67 -15.37 24.54
N TYR A 254 -1.80 -15.55 23.54
CA TYR A 254 -0.96 -16.74 23.44
C TYR A 254 0.22 -16.71 24.41
N ILE A 255 0.84 -15.55 24.63
CA ILE A 255 1.92 -15.38 25.60
C ILE A 255 1.39 -15.66 27.01
N LEU A 256 0.23 -15.13 27.36
CA LEU A 256 -0.39 -15.40 28.67
C LEU A 256 -0.72 -16.88 28.85
N ARG A 257 -1.31 -17.52 27.83
CA ARG A 257 -1.63 -18.96 27.91
C ARG A 257 -0.37 -19.83 28.00
N TRP A 258 0.72 -19.42 27.36
CA TRP A 258 2.02 -20.09 27.48
C TRP A 258 2.66 -19.88 28.86
N LEU A 259 2.61 -18.66 29.40
CA LEU A 259 3.09 -18.36 30.75
C LEU A 259 2.31 -19.15 31.81
N LEU A 260 0.98 -19.22 31.69
CA LEU A 260 0.12 -20.00 32.59
C LEU A 260 0.37 -21.51 32.51
N TYR A 261 0.76 -22.02 31.33
CA TYR A 261 1.20 -23.40 31.18
C TYR A 261 2.54 -23.62 31.91
N ARG A 262 3.49 -22.70 31.75
CA ARG A 262 4.80 -22.78 32.38
C ARG A 262 4.74 -22.68 33.90
N SER A 263 3.78 -21.93 34.43
CA SER A 263 3.54 -21.81 35.87
C SER A 263 2.74 -22.98 36.47
N GLY A 264 2.32 -23.95 35.66
CA GLY A 264 1.52 -25.09 36.11
C GLY A 264 0.07 -24.75 36.45
N CYS A 265 -0.36 -23.50 36.27
CA CYS A 265 -1.71 -23.03 36.61
C CYS A 265 -2.76 -23.42 35.57
N ALA A 266 -2.35 -23.76 34.34
CA ALA A 266 -3.26 -24.11 33.25
C ALA A 266 -2.74 -25.28 32.39
N PRO A 267 -3.61 -26.23 31.98
CA PRO A 267 -3.22 -27.31 31.10
C PRO A 267 -2.96 -26.82 29.67
N TYR A 268 -1.98 -27.41 28.99
CA TYR A 268 -1.61 -27.08 27.60
C TYR A 268 -2.80 -27.19 26.62
N ARG A 269 -3.61 -28.26 26.74
CA ARG A 269 -4.83 -28.46 25.95
C ARG A 269 -6.04 -27.84 26.62
N TYR A 270 -6.01 -26.52 26.78
CA TYR A 270 -7.02 -25.76 27.52
C TYR A 270 -8.46 -26.04 27.06
N VAL A 271 -8.69 -26.09 25.74
CA VAL A 271 -10.02 -26.38 25.17
C VAL A 271 -10.50 -27.80 25.51
N LEU A 272 -9.60 -28.79 25.45
CA LEU A 272 -9.93 -30.18 25.74
C LEU A 272 -10.26 -30.39 27.22
N PHE A 273 -9.52 -29.73 28.10
CA PHE A 273 -9.79 -29.73 29.54
C PHE A 273 -11.16 -29.12 29.87
N LEU A 274 -11.46 -27.96 29.30
CA LEU A 274 -12.76 -27.29 29.51
C LEU A 274 -13.92 -28.10 28.93
N GLU A 275 -13.73 -28.75 27.79
CA GLU A 275 -14.73 -29.69 27.25
C GLU A 275 -14.92 -30.92 28.14
N HIS A 276 -13.85 -31.43 28.75
CA HIS A 276 -13.96 -32.52 29.72
C HIS A 276 -14.73 -32.10 30.98
N ALA A 277 -14.45 -30.92 31.51
CA ALA A 277 -15.20 -30.33 32.63
C ALA A 277 -16.67 -30.03 32.28
N CYS A 278 -16.97 -29.68 31.03
CA CYS A 278 -18.35 -29.62 30.53
C CYS A 278 -19.04 -30.99 30.53
N ARG A 279 -18.35 -32.05 30.10
CA ARG A 279 -18.91 -33.41 30.11
C ARG A 279 -19.18 -33.92 31.52
N LEU A 280 -18.38 -33.50 32.48
CA LEU A 280 -18.56 -33.81 33.91
C LEU A 280 -19.63 -32.94 34.60
N GLY A 281 -20.24 -31.98 33.89
CA GLY A 281 -21.32 -31.14 34.42
C GLY A 281 -20.88 -29.93 35.25
N PHE A 282 -19.57 -29.68 35.40
CA PHE A 282 -19.07 -28.52 36.13
C PHE A 282 -19.25 -27.20 35.37
N LEU A 283 -19.18 -27.26 34.04
CA LEU A 283 -19.25 -26.10 33.15
C LEU A 283 -20.34 -26.27 32.09
N LYS A 284 -21.00 -25.17 31.73
CA LYS A 284 -21.89 -25.04 30.58
C LYS A 284 -21.23 -24.19 29.50
N ARG A 285 -21.35 -24.61 28.25
CA ARG A 285 -20.91 -23.83 27.10
C ARG A 285 -21.98 -22.79 26.72
N VAL A 286 -21.59 -21.51 26.65
CA VAL A 286 -22.46 -20.40 26.22
C VAL A 286 -21.74 -19.67 25.09
N GLY A 287 -22.19 -19.93 23.85
CA GLY A 287 -21.52 -19.43 22.64
C GLY A 287 -20.05 -19.89 22.53
N GLY A 288 -19.14 -18.92 22.47
CA GLY A 288 -17.69 -19.11 22.37
C GLY A 288 -16.96 -19.22 23.70
N GLY A 289 -17.66 -19.16 24.83
CA GLY A 289 -17.12 -19.20 26.19
C GLY A 289 -17.67 -20.33 27.05
N TYR A 290 -17.09 -20.47 28.24
CA TYR A 290 -17.46 -21.48 29.24
C TYR A 290 -17.90 -20.76 30.52
N THR A 291 -19.03 -21.16 31.09
CA THR A 291 -19.61 -20.59 32.30
C THR A 291 -19.92 -21.71 33.29
N PHE A 292 -19.75 -21.48 34.59
CA PHE A 292 -20.14 -22.46 35.62
C PHE A 292 -21.67 -22.63 35.69
N PHE A 293 -22.13 -23.87 35.92
CA PHE A 293 -23.56 -24.12 36.15
C PHE A 293 -24.06 -23.47 37.45
N HIS A 294 -23.25 -23.54 38.50
CA HIS A 294 -23.58 -22.99 39.81
C HIS A 294 -22.68 -21.81 40.14
N ARG A 295 -23.31 -20.69 40.48
CA ARG A 295 -22.63 -19.45 40.88
C ARG A 295 -21.79 -19.67 42.15
N GLU A 296 -22.35 -20.42 43.10
CA GLU A 296 -21.72 -20.79 44.38
C GLU A 296 -20.46 -21.63 44.21
N LEU A 297 -20.44 -22.58 43.27
CA LEU A 297 -19.27 -23.43 43.01
C LEU A 297 -18.09 -22.59 42.52
N ARG A 298 -18.35 -21.63 41.63
CA ARG A 298 -17.33 -20.70 41.16
C ARG A 298 -16.80 -19.86 42.32
N ASP A 299 -17.70 -19.32 43.14
CA ASP A 299 -17.34 -18.43 44.23
C ASP A 299 -16.59 -19.19 45.35
N PHE A 300 -16.87 -20.49 45.55
CA PHE A 300 -16.09 -21.41 46.40
C PHE A 300 -14.67 -21.63 45.86
N ILE A 301 -14.53 -21.98 44.57
CA ILE A 301 -13.21 -22.20 43.94
C ILE A 301 -12.34 -20.94 43.99
N VAL A 302 -12.95 -19.76 43.82
CA VAL A 302 -12.25 -18.47 43.95
C VAL A 302 -11.76 -18.23 45.37
N ARG A 303 -12.54 -18.61 46.40
CA ARG A 303 -12.14 -18.47 47.81
C ARG A 303 -11.02 -19.45 48.19
N GLU A 304 -11.10 -20.71 47.79
CA GLU A 304 -10.02 -21.67 48.07
C GLU A 304 -8.73 -21.34 47.31
N GLY A 305 -8.82 -20.89 46.05
CA GLY A 305 -7.64 -20.49 45.27
C GLY A 305 -6.93 -19.21 45.75
N GLN A 306 -7.50 -18.49 46.73
CA GLN A 306 -6.89 -17.33 47.36
C GLN A 306 -6.23 -17.63 48.71
N MET A 307 -6.34 -18.87 49.23
CA MET A 307 -5.57 -19.25 50.41
C MET A 307 -4.12 -19.56 50.00
N PRO A 308 -3.13 -18.97 50.67
CA PRO A 308 -1.71 -19.08 50.32
C PRO A 308 -1.15 -20.49 50.48
#